data_AF-A0A4V3QZR4-F1
#
_entry.id   AF-A0A4V3QZR4-F1
#
_cell.length_a   1.000
_cell.length_b   1.000
_cell.length_c   1.000
_cell.angle_alpha   90.00
_cell.angle_beta   90.00
_cell.angle_gamma   90.00
#
_symmetry.space_group_name_H-M   'P 1'
#
loop_
_entity.id
_entity.type
_entity.pdbx_description
1 polymer ?
#
loop_
_entity_poly.entity_id
_entity_poly.type
_entity_poly.pdbx_seq_one_letter_code
_entity_poly.pdbx_strand_id
1 'polypeptide(L)'
;MGTRHDLDDPDYAAFAWGRYRRILKWMALVSLVTAGAAELLLYRSLGELNFVTASATFLGVFLTMMLAAALMGLMFLSSGSGHDERVEDRLKGEIDLD
;
A
#
# COMPACT_ATOMS: atom_id res chain seq x y z
N MET A 1 16.12 5.17 28.26
CA MET A 1 15.54 6.39 27.65
C MET A 1 15.41 6.10 26.16
N GLY A 2 14.30 5.47 25.76
CA GLY A 2 14.15 4.89 24.42
C GLY A 2 13.93 5.97 23.36
N THR A 3 14.74 5.96 22.31
CA THR A 3 14.59 6.81 21.13
C THR A 3 13.30 6.41 20.41
N ARG A 4 12.27 7.25 20.53
CA ARG A 4 10.93 7.02 19.99
C ARG A 4 10.93 7.42 18.51
N HIS A 5 10.84 6.43 17.64
CA HIS A 5 10.91 6.59 16.18
C HIS A 5 9.49 6.76 15.61
N ASP A 6 9.00 8.00 15.59
CA ASP A 6 7.68 8.39 15.05
C ASP A 6 7.84 9.04 13.66
N LEU A 7 6.80 9.08 12.83
CA LEU A 7 6.80 9.79 11.54
C LEU A 7 7.01 11.31 11.68
N ASP A 8 6.94 11.83 12.91
CA ASP A 8 7.34 13.21 13.24
C ASP A 8 8.86 13.42 13.17
N ASP A 9 9.66 12.35 13.27
CA ASP A 9 11.10 12.41 13.01
C ASP A 9 11.34 12.46 11.48
N PRO A 10 11.87 13.58 10.95
CA PRO A 10 12.04 13.76 9.52
C PRO A 10 12.96 12.70 8.89
N ASP A 11 13.95 12.19 9.63
CA ASP A 11 14.89 11.18 9.13
C ASP A 11 14.21 9.81 9.00
N TYR A 12 13.38 9.43 9.98
CA TYR A 12 12.60 8.19 9.91
C TYR A 12 11.51 8.25 8.84
N ALA A 13 10.79 9.36 8.74
CA ALA A 13 9.73 9.55 7.76
C ALA A 13 10.27 9.45 6.33
N ALA A 14 11.44 10.06 6.06
CA ALA A 14 12.11 9.96 4.76
C ALA A 14 12.47 8.51 4.41
N PHE A 15 13.00 7.75 5.37
CA PHE A 15 13.32 6.34 5.19
C PHE A 15 12.06 5.48 4.91
N ALA A 16 11.00 5.68 5.70
CA ALA A 16 9.74 4.96 5.57
C ALA A 16 9.06 5.22 4.21
N TRP A 17 9.01 6.49 3.77
CA TRP A 17 8.50 6.88 2.47
C TRP A 17 9.34 6.34 1.30
N GLY A 18 10.66 6.30 1.46
CA GLY A 18 11.56 5.71 0.46
C GLY A 18 11.26 4.24 0.21
N ARG A 19 11.01 3.48 1.28
CA ARG A 19 10.62 2.06 1.20
C ARG A 19 9.23 1.88 0.60
N TYR A 20 8.24 2.66 1.00
CA TYR A 20 6.90 2.61 0.43
C TYR A 20 6.91 2.85 -1.09
N ARG A 21 7.63 3.87 -1.57
CA ARG A 21 7.76 4.14 -3.01
C ARG A 21 8.48 3.01 -3.76
N ARG A 22 9.47 2.36 -3.14
CA ARG A 22 10.14 1.20 -3.74
C ARG A 22 9.18 0.03 -3.92
N ILE A 23 8.34 -0.24 -2.92
CA ILE A 23 7.30 -1.28 -3.00
C ILE A 23 6.29 -0.93 -4.12
N LEU A 24 5.81 0.31 -4.17
CA LEU A 24 4.91 0.74 -5.24
C LEU A 24 5.50 0.60 -6.64
N LYS A 25 6.80 0.87 -6.82
CA LYS A 25 7.48 0.66 -8.10
C LYS A 25 7.48 -0.81 -8.51
N TRP A 26 7.75 -1.72 -7.57
CA TRP A 26 7.67 -3.16 -7.85
C TRP A 26 6.23 -3.60 -8.14
N MET A 27 5.26 -3.10 -7.38
CA MET A 27 3.85 -3.39 -7.63
C MET A 27 3.36 -2.83 -8.96
N ALA A 28 3.90 -1.70 -9.43
CA ALA A 28 3.63 -1.20 -10.77
C ALA A 28 4.12 -2.14 -11.86
N LEU A 29 5.31 -2.72 -11.72
CA LEU A 29 5.81 -3.72 -12.67
C LEU A 29 4.94 -4.98 -12.69
N VAL A 30 4.59 -5.51 -11.52
CA VAL A 30 3.68 -6.67 -11.42
C VAL A 30 2.32 -6.34 -12.03
N SER A 31 1.76 -5.17 -11.74
CA SER A 31 0.46 -4.74 -12.26
C SER A 31 0.48 -4.55 -13.77
N LEU A 32 1.58 -4.03 -14.35
CA LEU A 32 1.75 -3.93 -15.81
C LEU A 32 1.79 -5.32 -16.46
N VAL A 33 2.52 -6.27 -15.87
CA VAL A 33 2.57 -7.65 -16.37
C VAL A 33 1.20 -8.30 -16.30
N THR A 34 0.49 -8.15 -15.19
CA THR A 34 -0.86 -8.70 -15.00
C THR A 34 -1.87 -8.07 -15.97
N ALA A 35 -1.85 -6.74 -16.14
CA ALA A 35 -2.72 -6.05 -17.08
C ALA A 35 -2.43 -6.49 -18.53
N GLY A 36 -1.15 -6.64 -18.90
CA GLY A 36 -0.76 -7.19 -20.21
C GLY A 36 -1.21 -8.64 -20.41
N ALA A 37 -1.10 -9.48 -19.37
CA ALA A 37 -1.60 -10.85 -19.40
C ALA A 37 -3.13 -10.90 -19.55
N ALA A 38 -3.86 -10.03 -18.85
CA ALA A 38 -5.29 -9.90 -19.00
C ALA A 38 -5.68 -9.50 -20.44
N GLU A 39 -4.98 -8.53 -21.03
CA GLU A 39 -5.19 -8.11 -22.42
C GLU A 39 -4.94 -9.26 -23.40
N LEU A 40 -3.87 -10.04 -23.21
CA LEU A 40 -3.56 -11.22 -24.03
C LEU A 40 -4.64 -12.30 -23.93
N LEU A 41 -5.20 -12.53 -22.74
CA LEU A 41 -6.30 -13.46 -22.54
C LEU A 41 -7.58 -12.95 -23.20
N LEU A 42 -7.84 -11.65 -23.11
CA LEU A 42 -9.01 -11.01 -23.71
C LEU A 42 -8.94 -11.07 -25.25
N TYR A 43 -7.78 -10.77 -25.82
CA TYR A 43 -7.51 -10.90 -27.25
C TYR A 43 -7.73 -12.34 -27.75
N ARG A 44 -7.28 -13.35 -26.99
CA ARG A 44 -7.51 -14.75 -27.36
C ARG A 44 -8.96 -15.20 -27.28
N SER A 45 -9.77 -14.55 -26.43
CA SER A 45 -11.16 -14.96 -26.17
C SER A 45 -12.17 -14.23 -27.06
N LEU A 46 -11.96 -12.93 -27.29
CA LEU A 46 -12.89 -12.07 -28.05
C LEU A 46 -12.35 -11.64 -29.43
N GLY A 47 -11.08 -11.90 -29.74
CA GLY A 47 -10.44 -11.41 -30.96
C GLY A 47 -9.93 -9.97 -30.83
N GLU A 48 -9.85 -9.26 -31.96
CA GLU A 48 -9.34 -7.90 -32.00
C GLU A 48 -10.24 -6.92 -31.23
N LEU A 49 -9.65 -6.23 -30.26
CA LEU A 49 -10.31 -5.18 -29.50
C LEU A 49 -9.95 -3.81 -30.10
N ASN A 50 -10.90 -2.89 -30.09
CA ASN A 50 -10.60 -1.51 -30.43
C ASN A 50 -9.67 -0.89 -29.37
N PHE A 51 -8.94 0.15 -29.77
CA PHE A 51 -7.97 0.83 -28.90
C PHE A 51 -8.57 1.36 -27.59
N VAL A 52 -9.81 1.87 -27.61
CA VAL A 52 -10.49 2.39 -26.41
C VAL A 52 -10.81 1.27 -25.43
N THR A 53 -11.28 0.12 -25.90
CA THR A 53 -11.58 -1.05 -25.05
C THR A 53 -10.32 -1.67 -24.47
N ALA A 54 -9.28 -1.83 -25.29
CA ALA A 54 -7.98 -2.35 -24.83
C ALA A 54 -7.37 -1.44 -23.76
N SER A 55 -7.32 -0.13 -24.01
CA SER A 55 -6.79 0.83 -23.03
C SER A 55 -7.63 0.90 -21.75
N ALA A 56 -8.96 0.86 -21.86
CA ALA A 56 -9.85 0.90 -20.70
C ALA A 56 -9.69 -0.33 -19.80
N THR A 57 -9.60 -1.53 -20.38
CA THR A 57 -9.44 -2.77 -19.60
C THR A 57 -8.03 -2.88 -19.00
N PHE A 58 -7.00 -2.56 -19.78
CA PHE A 58 -5.62 -2.48 -19.28
C PHE A 58 -5.48 -1.50 -18.10
N LEU A 59 -5.96 -0.25 -18.27
CA LEU A 59 -5.91 0.77 -17.22
C LEU A 59 -6.77 0.37 -16.03
N GLY A 60 -7.95 -0.22 -16.25
CA GLY A 60 -8.80 -0.72 -15.18
C GLY A 60 -8.06 -1.72 -14.28
N VAL A 61 -7.50 -2.78 -14.87
CA VAL A 61 -6.74 -3.80 -14.12
C VAL A 61 -5.54 -3.17 -13.41
N PHE A 62 -4.74 -2.37 -14.12
CA PHE A 62 -3.55 -1.75 -13.58
C PHE A 62 -3.86 -0.83 -12.40
N LEU A 63 -4.83 0.08 -12.56
CA LEU A 63 -5.18 1.07 -11.54
C LEU A 63 -5.80 0.41 -10.31
N THR A 64 -6.65 -0.61 -10.47
CA THR A 64 -7.22 -1.34 -9.33
C THR A 64 -6.15 -2.04 -8.52
N MET A 65 -5.18 -2.72 -9.16
CA MET A 65 -4.08 -3.36 -8.44
C MET A 65 -3.16 -2.34 -7.76
N MET A 66 -2.85 -1.23 -8.44
CA MET A 66 -2.04 -0.16 -7.87
C MET A 66 -2.73 0.51 -6.69
N LEU A 67 -4.05 0.72 -6.76
CA LEU A 67 -4.84 1.26 -5.67
C LEU A 67 -4.82 0.30 -4.47
N ALA A 68 -5.04 -1.00 -4.69
CA ALA A 68 -4.95 -2.00 -3.62
C ALA A 68 -3.56 -2.00 -2.96
N ALA A 69 -2.49 -1.97 -3.76
CA ALA A 69 -1.11 -1.91 -3.26
C ALA A 69 -0.82 -0.63 -2.46
N ALA A 70 -1.31 0.52 -2.95
CA ALA A 70 -1.15 1.80 -2.27
C ALA A 70 -1.85 1.83 -0.92
N LEU A 71 -3.11 1.38 -0.86
CA LEU A 71 -3.87 1.31 0.38
C LEU A 71 -3.21 0.36 1.39
N MET A 72 -2.76 -0.82 0.94
CA MET A 72 -2.04 -1.77 1.79
C MET A 72 -0.73 -1.17 2.34
N GLY A 73 0.03 -0.47 1.49
CA GLY A 73 1.27 0.16 1.92
C GLY A 73 1.04 1.35 2.88
N LEU A 74 -0.03 2.13 2.68
CA LEU A 74 -0.43 3.19 3.61
C LEU A 74 -0.86 2.62 4.95
N MET A 75 -1.59 1.50 4.96
CA MET A 75 -1.96 0.78 6.20
C MET A 75 -0.71 0.38 6.99
N PHE A 76 0.33 -0.15 6.34
CA PHE A 76 1.59 -0.47 7.02
C PHE A 76 2.30 0.75 7.58
N LEU A 77 2.30 1.86 6.84
CA LEU A 77 2.88 3.11 7.30
C LEU A 77 2.12 3.66 8.53
N SER A 78 0.79 3.50 8.54
CA SER A 78 -0.08 3.88 9.65
C SER A 78 0.16 3.04 10.90
N SER A 79 0.37 1.73 10.75
CA SER A 79 0.65 0.85 11.91
C SER A 79 2.06 1.06 12.49
N GLY A 80 3.02 1.46 11.66
CA GLY A 80 4.43 1.63 12.04
C GLY A 80 4.80 2.99 12.66
N SER A 81 3.84 3.92 12.80
CA SER A 81 4.05 5.24 13.41
C SER A 81 3.90 5.25 14.94
N GLY A 82 3.60 4.11 15.57
CA GLY A 82 3.53 4.00 17.04
C GLY A 82 2.32 4.69 17.68
N HIS A 83 1.27 5.00 16.91
CA HIS A 83 0.05 5.61 17.44
C HIS A 83 -0.75 4.65 18.35
N ASP A 84 -0.75 3.35 18.05
CA ASP A 84 -1.54 2.36 18.80
C ASP A 84 -0.88 1.93 20.13
N GLU A 85 0.43 2.12 20.28
CA GLU A 85 1.15 1.93 21.56
C GLU A 85 1.00 3.13 22.51
N ARG A 86 0.38 4.24 22.05
CA ARG A 86 0.14 5.46 22.87
C ARG A 86 -1.11 5.40 23.74
N VAL A 87 -1.80 4.26 23.80
CA VAL A 87 -2.78 4.04 24.88
C VAL A 87 -2.01 3.77 26.17
N GLU A 88 -1.55 4.85 26.80
CA GLU A 88 -1.23 4.84 28.22
C GLU A 88 -2.45 4.29 28.93
N ASP A 89 -2.30 3.12 29.55
CA ASP A 89 -3.31 2.48 30.37
C ASP A 89 -3.57 3.37 31.59
N ARG A 90 -4.42 4.39 31.38
CA ARG A 90 -4.81 5.38 32.39
C ARG A 90 -5.51 4.73 33.59
N LEU A 91 -5.87 3.45 33.47
CA LEU A 91 -6.52 2.63 34.51
C LEU A 91 -5.52 1.88 35.40
N LYS A 92 -4.22 1.88 35.09
CA LYS A 92 -3.20 1.18 35.90
C LYS A 92 -2.93 1.86 37.26
N GLY A 93 -3.51 3.03 37.50
CA GLY A 93 -3.41 3.76 38.78
C GLY A 93 -4.68 3.77 39.63
N GLU A 94 -5.79 3.17 39.18
CA GLU A 94 -7.10 3.32 39.84
C GLU A 94 -7.65 2.02 40.47
N ILE A 95 -6.95 0.89 40.31
CA ILE A 95 -7.36 -0.39 40.89
C ILE A 95 -6.19 -1.03 41.65
N ASP A 96 -6.13 -0.74 42.94
CA ASP A 96 -5.37 -1.55 43.91
C ASP A 96 -6.27 -2.76 44.27
N LEU A 97 -5.93 -3.93 43.72
CA LEU A 97 -6.58 -5.19 44.08
C LEU A 97 -5.75 -5.83 45.20
N ASP A 98 -6.18 -5.62 46.44
CA ASP A 98 -5.83 -6.47 47.59
C ASP A 98 -6.36 -7.91 47.41
#